data_AF-A0A940WG22-F1
#
_entry.id   AF-A0A940WG22-F1
#
_cell.length_a   1.000
_cell.length_b   1.000
_cell.length_c   1.000
_cell.angle_alpha   90.00
_cell.angle_beta   90.00
_cell.angle_gamma   90.00
#
_symmetry.space_group_name_H-M   'P 1'
#
loop_
_entity.id
_entity.type
_entity.pdbx_description
1 polymer ?
#
loop_
_entity_poly.entity_id
_entity_poly.type
_entity_poly.pdbx_seq_one_letter_code
_entity_poly.pdbx_strand_id
1 'polypeptide(L)' 'MRKTAIAVAVLLVLASAASAADTIKLGGMYPLSGRAEALGRECKLGAEQAVAEINAKGGVLGKKFELLSADDKANVQES' A
#
# COMPACT_ATOMS: atom_id res chain seq x y z
N MET A 1 -32.32 18.71 19.39
CA MET A 1 -31.96 18.74 17.95
C MET A 1 -30.62 19.43 17.67
N ARG A 2 -30.39 20.69 18.08
CA ARG A 2 -29.09 21.37 17.86
C ARG A 2 -27.91 20.69 18.58
N LYS A 3 -28.09 20.29 19.85
CA LYS A 3 -27.05 19.58 20.63
C LYS A 3 -26.71 18.20 20.06
N THR A 4 -27.70 17.48 19.55
CA THR A 4 -27.51 16.18 18.88
C THR A 4 -26.81 16.34 17.53
N ALA A 5 -27.12 17.37 16.76
CA ALA A 5 -26.42 17.67 15.51
C ALA A 5 -24.94 18.00 15.72
N ILE A 6 -24.61 18.76 16.79
CA ILE A 6 -23.22 19.09 17.14
C ILE A 6 -22.44 17.84 17.57
N ALA A 7 -23.05 16.96 18.37
CA ALA A 7 -22.40 15.72 18.81
C ALA A 7 -22.06 14.78 17.63
N VAL A 8 -22.97 14.65 16.65
CA VAL A 8 -22.71 13.87 15.42
C VAL A 8 -21.61 14.49 14.58
N ALA A 9 -21.58 15.81 14.44
CA ALA A 9 -20.53 16.52 13.71
C ALA A 9 -19.14 16.31 14.34
N VAL A 10 -19.04 16.34 15.66
CA VAL A 10 -17.78 16.09 16.39
C VAL A 10 -17.29 14.65 16.20
N LEU A 11 -18.20 13.67 16.25
CA LEU A 11 -17.89 12.26 15.99
C LEU A 11 -17.37 12.02 14.57
N LEU A 12 -17.96 12.68 13.57
CA LEU A 12 -17.51 12.60 12.17
C LEU A 12 -16.12 13.20 11.97
N VAL A 13 -15.82 14.33 12.62
CA VAL A 13 -14.49 14.96 12.58
C VAL A 13 -13.44 14.06 13.22
N LEU A 14 -13.72 13.47 14.39
CA LEU A 14 -12.80 12.56 15.06
C LEU A 14 -12.56 11.27 14.25
N ALA A 15 -13.57 10.76 13.54
CA ALA A 15 -13.41 9.62 12.64
C ALA A 15 -12.51 9.94 11.43
N SER A 16 -12.56 11.17 10.91
CA SER A 16 -11.71 11.59 9.78
C SER A 16 -10.23 11.77 10.16
N ALA A 17 -9.92 12.18 11.40
CA ALA A 17 -8.55 12.34 11.87
C ALA A 17 -7.77 11.01 11.94
N ALA A 18 -8.45 9.88 12.16
CA ALA A 18 -7.84 8.55 12.11
C ALA A 18 -7.37 8.14 10.70
N SER A 19 -7.86 8.82 9.66
CA SER A 19 -7.52 8.50 8.26
C SER A 19 -6.26 9.21 7.74
N ALA A 20 -5.62 10.06 8.55
CA ALA A 20 -4.36 10.74 8.21
C ALA A 20 -3.10 9.90 8.51
N ALA A 21 -3.27 8.58 8.68
CA ALA A 21 -2.17 7.68 9.04
C ALA A 21 -1.12 7.59 7.92
N ASP A 22 0.16 7.83 8.25
CA ASP A 22 1.26 7.74 7.28
C ASP A 22 1.28 6.40 6.54
N THR A 23 1.46 6.46 5.21
CA THR A 23 1.62 5.29 4.35
C THR A 23 2.93 4.56 4.66
N ILE A 24 2.89 3.24 4.72
CA ILE A 24 4.08 2.39 4.84
C ILE A 24 4.61 2.09 3.45
N LYS A 25 5.82 2.56 3.15
CA LYS A 25 6.50 2.29 1.88
C LYS A 25 7.18 0.93 1.92
N LEU A 26 6.87 0.08 0.95
CA LEU A 26 7.49 -1.22 0.74
C LEU A 26 8.32 -1.20 -0.54
N GLY A 27 9.61 -1.48 -0.44
CA GLY A 27 10.46 -1.72 -1.60
C GLY A 27 10.31 -3.17 -2.08
N GLY A 28 10.08 -3.36 -3.37
CA GLY A 28 10.09 -4.67 -4.03
C GLY A 28 11.08 -4.66 -5.21
N MET A 29 12.06 -5.55 -5.17
CA MET A 29 12.97 -5.78 -6.28
C MET A 29 12.48 -6.98 -7.08
N TYR A 30 12.39 -6.80 -8.40
CA TYR A 30 11.97 -7.85 -9.31
C TYR A 30 12.82 -7.77 -10.58
N PRO A 31 13.11 -8.88 -11.26
CA PRO A 31 13.68 -8.84 -12.59
C PRO A 31 12.58 -8.43 -13.57
N LEU A 32 12.35 -7.13 -13.75
CA LEU A 32 11.33 -6.59 -14.65
C LEU A 32 11.84 -6.45 -16.08
N SER A 33 13.12 -6.72 -16.30
CA SER A 33 13.71 -6.91 -17.62
C SER A 33 14.76 -8.02 -17.61
N GLY A 34 15.29 -8.37 -18.79
CA GLY A 34 16.31 -9.40 -18.94
C GLY A 34 15.76 -10.83 -18.90
N ARG A 35 16.62 -11.79 -18.60
CA ARG A 35 16.34 -13.23 -18.81
C ARG A 35 15.19 -13.80 -17.95
N ALA A 36 14.87 -13.13 -16.84
CA ALA A 36 13.88 -13.57 -15.87
C ALA A 36 12.64 -12.66 -15.84
N GLU A 37 12.45 -11.80 -16.85
CA GLU A 37 11.36 -10.82 -16.93
C GLU A 37 9.98 -11.43 -16.66
N ALA A 38 9.68 -12.56 -17.31
CA ALA A 38 8.38 -13.20 -17.16
C ALA A 38 8.08 -13.55 -15.69
N LEU A 39 9.06 -14.09 -14.97
CA LEU A 39 8.94 -14.40 -13.55
C LEU A 39 8.79 -13.11 -12.72
N GLY A 40 9.61 -12.10 -12.97
CA GLY A 40 9.55 -10.84 -12.22
C GLY A 40 8.21 -10.13 -12.36
N ARG A 41 7.59 -10.15 -13.55
CA ARG A 41 6.25 -9.59 -13.76
C ARG A 41 5.17 -10.34 -12.97
N GLU A 42 5.18 -11.67 -12.97
CA GLU A 42 4.22 -12.47 -12.18
C GLU A 42 4.40 -12.23 -10.67
N CYS A 43 5.64 -12.17 -10.19
CA CYS A 43 5.94 -11.85 -8.79
C CYS A 43 5.46 -10.45 -8.40
N LYS A 44 5.72 -9.44 -9.25
CA LYS A 44 5.25 -8.08 -9.04
C LYS A 44 3.71 -8.02 -8.99
N LEU A 45 3.04 -8.70 -9.93
CA LEU A 45 1.57 -8.75 -9.96
C LEU A 45 1.01 -9.36 -8.66
N GLY A 46 1.58 -10.47 -8.18
CA GLY A 46 1.17 -11.07 -6.92
C GLY A 46 1.37 -10.14 -5.71
N ALA A 47 2.48 -9.39 -5.67
CA ALA A 47 2.72 -8.40 -4.62
C ALA A 47 1.73 -7.23 -4.68
N GLU A 48 1.44 -6.71 -5.87
CA GLU A 48 0.43 -5.66 -6.08
C GLU A 48 -0.96 -6.12 -5.63
N GLN A 49 -1.35 -7.35 -5.97
CA GLN A 49 -2.62 -7.96 -5.53
C GLN A 49 -2.69 -8.07 -4.01
N ALA A 50 -1.64 -8.59 -3.36
CA ALA A 50 -1.59 -8.72 -1.90
C ALA A 50 -1.69 -7.34 -1.21
N VAL A 51 -0.97 -6.34 -1.72
CA VAL A 51 -1.03 -4.96 -1.20
C VAL A 51 -2.44 -4.38 -1.37
N ALA A 52 -3.07 -4.58 -2.53
CA ALA A 52 -4.42 -4.11 -2.78
C ALA A 52 -5.43 -4.74 -1.81
N GLU A 53 -5.35 -6.06 -1.57
CA GLU A 53 -6.22 -6.76 -0.63
C GLU A 53 -6.04 -6.27 0.83
N ILE A 54 -4.79 -6.11 1.27
CA ILE A 54 -4.49 -5.62 2.61
C ILE A 54 -5.01 -4.19 2.78
N ASN A 55 -4.78 -3.33 1.79
CA ASN A 55 -5.28 -1.97 1.78
C ASN A 55 -6.81 -1.92 1.78
N ALA A 56 -7.49 -2.78 1.02
CA ALA A 56 -8.94 -2.88 1.03
C ALA A 56 -9.50 -3.25 2.43
N LYS A 57 -8.77 -4.06 3.20
CA LYS A 57 -9.13 -4.48 4.58
C LYS A 57 -8.79 -3.47 5.67
N GLY A 58 -8.38 -2.25 5.30
CA GLY A 58 -8.01 -1.22 6.28
C GLY A 58 -6.51 -1.00 6.42
N GLY A 59 -5.67 -1.82 5.81
CA GLY A 59 -4.22 -1.77 5.98
C GLY A 59 -3.75 -2.45 7.26
N VAL A 60 -2.54 -2.15 7.71
CA VAL A 60 -1.94 -2.70 8.94
C VAL A 60 -1.84 -1.58 9.97
N LEU A 61 -2.43 -1.79 11.15
CA LEU A 61 -2.50 -0.77 12.22
C LEU A 61 -3.08 0.57 11.73
N GLY A 62 -4.05 0.51 10.81
CA GLY A 62 -4.68 1.68 10.19
C GLY A 62 -3.85 2.37 9.09
N LYS A 63 -2.67 1.85 8.75
CA LYS A 63 -1.78 2.39 7.72
C LYS A 63 -1.86 1.58 6.43
N LYS A 64 -1.94 2.27 5.29
CA LYS A 64 -1.89 1.62 3.97
C LYS A 64 -0.46 1.35 3.54
N PHE A 65 -0.27 0.36 2.68
CA PHE A 65 0.99 0.10 1.99
C PHE A 65 1.06 0.84 0.65
N GLU A 66 2.24 1.32 0.30
CA GLU A 66 2.64 1.78 -1.03
C GLU A 66 3.79 0.89 -1.50
N LEU A 67 3.58 0.15 -2.60
CA LEU A 67 4.61 -0.70 -3.18
C LEU A 67 5.44 0.10 -4.19
N LEU A 68 6.74 0.21 -3.91
CA LEU A 68 7.73 0.81 -4.78
C LEU A 68 8.51 -0.33 -5.45
N SER A 69 8.41 -0.45 -6.77
CA SER A 69 9.10 -1.50 -7.52
C SER A 69 10.38 -1.00 -8.16
N ALA A 70 11.45 -1.80 -8.10
CA ALA A 70 12.71 -1.59 -8.81
C ALA A 70 13.05 -2.82 -9.67
N ASP A 71 13.71 -2.57 -10.81
CA ASP A 71 14.17 -3.61 -11.73
C ASP A 71 15.62 -4.01 -11.45
N ASP A 72 15.84 -5.26 -11.02
CA ASP A 72 17.18 -5.81 -10.74
C ASP A 72 17.79 -6.58 -11.93
N LYS A 73 17.02 -6.78 -13.01
CA LYS A 73 17.39 -7.49 -14.25
C LYS A 73 17.94 -8.91 -14.05
N ALA A 74 17.75 -9.52 -12.89
CA ALA A 74 18.45 -10.73 -12.46
C ALA A 74 20.00 -10.58 -12.57
N ASN A 75 20.50 -9.39 -12.25
CA ASN A 75 21.89 -9.00 -12.28
C ASN A 75 22.35 -8.48 -10.91
N VAL A 76 23.42 -9.06 -10.38
CA VAL A 76 23.96 -8.74 -9.05
C VAL A 76 24.42 -7.27 -8.95
N GLN A 77 24.81 -6.65 -10.07
CA GLN A 77 25.26 -5.24 -10.09
C GLN A 77 24.12 -4.22 -10.05
N GLU A 78 22.90 -4.64 -10.34
CA GLU A 78 21.70 -3.80 -10.41
C GLU A 78 20.69 -4.13 -9.29
N SER A 79 21.14 -4.96 -8.34
CA SER A 79 20.41 -5.32 -7.12
C SER A 79 20.69 -4.36 -5.97
#